data_AF-A0A2G4SEV8-F1
#
_entry.id   AF-A0A2G4SEV8-F1
#
_cell.length_a   1.000
_cell.length_b   1.000
_cell.length_c   1.000
_cell.angle_alpha   90.00
_cell.angle_beta   90.00
_cell.angle_gamma   90.00
#
_symmetry.space_group_name_H-M   'P 1'
#
loop_
_entity.id
_entity.type
_entity.pdbx_description
1 polymer ?
#
loop_
_entity_poly.entity_id
_entity_poly.type
_entity_poly.pdbx_seq_one_letter_code
_entity_poly.pdbx_strand_id
1 'polypeptide(L)'
;NSSILSKHSVANDYGDIDIATTPADYLLDPQELKEEKSVLLATGSADPYAYLYNVGEDSAELMQRLEGHTDRVYAVNFHPTEPILASCSADFTVKVWGPSLNRGKKKTIN
;
A
#
# COMPACT_ATOMS: atom_id res chain seq x y z
N ASN A 1 71.25 -32.64 -3.93
CA ASN A 1 71.07 -32.29 -5.35
C ASN A 1 70.95 -33.55 -6.21
N SER A 2 69.73 -34.09 -6.31
CA SER A 2 69.28 -35.07 -7.31
C SER A 2 67.86 -35.48 -6.88
N SER A 3 66.82 -34.78 -7.33
CA SER A 3 66.02 -35.03 -8.54
C SER A 3 65.29 -36.38 -8.54
N ILE A 4 64.05 -36.35 -9.05
CA ILE A 4 63.14 -37.43 -9.47
C ILE A 4 62.18 -38.04 -8.43
N LEU A 5 60.96 -37.50 -8.36
CA LEU A 5 59.76 -38.33 -8.20
C LEU A 5 58.71 -37.84 -9.20
N SER A 6 58.60 -38.59 -10.29
CA SER A 6 57.57 -38.52 -11.32
C SER A 6 56.63 -39.70 -11.10
N LYS A 7 55.37 -39.49 -11.50
CA LYS A 7 54.25 -40.43 -11.67
C LYS A 7 53.37 -40.66 -10.43
N HIS A 8 52.41 -39.74 -10.25
CA HIS A 8 51.13 -40.09 -9.66
C HIS A 8 50.37 -40.94 -10.69
N SER A 9 50.12 -42.21 -10.35
CA SER A 9 49.23 -43.13 -11.07
C SER A 9 47.96 -43.30 -10.26
N VAL A 10 46.85 -42.87 -10.86
CA VAL A 10 45.46 -43.35 -10.76
C VAL A 10 45.13 -44.32 -9.62
N ALA A 11 44.18 -43.93 -8.77
CA ALA A 11 42.90 -44.62 -8.60
C ALA A 11 41.97 -43.79 -7.72
N ASN A 12 40.73 -43.63 -8.20
CA ASN A 12 39.62 -43.02 -7.48
C ASN A 12 39.33 -43.79 -6.20
N ASP A 13 39.12 -43.09 -5.09
CA ASP A 13 38.31 -43.64 -4.01
C ASP A 13 37.21 -42.63 -3.70
N TYR A 14 35.99 -43.05 -4.02
CA TYR A 14 34.77 -42.34 -3.69
C TYR A 14 34.54 -42.51 -2.19
N GLY A 15 34.73 -41.44 -1.41
CA GLY A 15 34.43 -41.45 0.01
C GLY A 15 34.35 -40.03 0.55
N ASP A 16 33.15 -39.68 1.00
CA ASP A 16 32.82 -38.55 1.87
C ASP A 16 32.73 -37.16 1.23
N ILE A 17 31.62 -36.94 0.51
CA ILE A 17 30.99 -35.62 0.45
C ILE A 17 29.60 -35.77 1.06
N ASP A 18 29.50 -35.43 2.34
CA ASP A 18 28.24 -35.25 3.05
C ASP A 18 27.54 -33.99 2.51
N ILE A 19 26.90 -34.09 1.34
CA ILE A 19 25.88 -33.13 0.90
C ILE A 19 24.54 -33.84 1.02
N ALA A 20 24.10 -33.99 2.26
CA ALA A 20 22.69 -34.13 2.58
C ALA A 20 22.15 -32.75 3.00
N THR A 21 22.31 -31.75 2.12
CA THR A 21 21.53 -30.51 2.22
C THR A 21 20.17 -30.84 1.64
N THR A 22 19.19 -31.07 2.51
CA THR A 22 17.80 -31.34 2.15
C THR A 22 17.25 -30.23 1.24
N PRO A 23 16.46 -30.55 0.19
CA PRO A 23 15.89 -29.55 -0.72
C PRO A 23 14.80 -28.65 -0.08
N ALA A 24 14.60 -28.76 1.23
CA ALA A 24 13.48 -28.14 1.95
C ALA A 24 13.75 -26.71 2.42
N ASP A 25 15.01 -26.26 2.49
CA ASP A 25 15.36 -24.91 2.97
C ASP A 25 15.28 -23.82 1.89
N TYR A 26 14.99 -24.21 0.64
CA TYR A 26 14.82 -23.30 -0.51
C TYR A 26 13.37 -23.18 -0.98
N LEU A 27 12.40 -23.57 -0.16
CA LEU A 27 11.06 -23.05 -0.34
C LEU A 27 11.11 -21.59 0.07
N LEU A 28 11.17 -20.72 -0.95
CA LEU A 28 10.93 -19.30 -0.84
C LEU A 28 9.86 -19.11 0.24
N ASP A 29 10.19 -18.36 1.30
CA ASP A 29 9.19 -17.77 2.16
C ASP A 29 8.22 -17.09 1.18
N PRO A 30 7.00 -17.64 0.97
CA PRO A 30 6.13 -17.15 -0.08
C PRO A 30 5.80 -15.76 0.37
N GLN A 31 6.38 -14.75 -0.28
CA GLN A 31 6.31 -13.35 0.12
C GLN A 31 4.94 -13.12 0.71
N GLU A 32 4.91 -12.99 2.03
CA GLU A 32 3.69 -12.79 2.78
C GLU A 32 3.21 -11.44 2.27
N LEU A 33 2.32 -11.49 1.28
CA LEU A 33 1.58 -10.36 0.77
C LEU A 33 0.73 -9.94 1.96
N LYS A 34 1.35 -9.20 2.88
CA LYS A 34 0.66 -8.51 3.96
C LYS A 34 -0.43 -7.75 3.24
N GLU A 35 -1.65 -8.18 3.47
CA GLU A 35 -2.82 -7.42 3.09
C GLU A 35 -2.62 -6.05 3.75
N GLU A 36 -2.25 -5.03 2.97
CA GLU A 36 -2.09 -3.69 3.49
C GLU A 36 -3.47 -3.16 3.81
N LYS A 37 -3.94 -3.55 4.99
CA LYS A 37 -5.20 -3.13 5.53
C LYS A 37 -5.09 -1.64 5.78
N SER A 38 -5.71 -0.88 4.90
CA SER A 38 -5.74 0.57 4.97
C SER A 38 -7.15 1.05 5.25
N VAL A 39 -7.25 2.12 6.04
CA VAL A 39 -8.50 2.72 6.47
C VAL A 39 -8.52 4.17 6.00
N LEU A 40 -9.65 4.57 5.41
CA LEU A 40 -9.88 5.97 5.06
C LEU A 40 -10.31 6.74 6.30
N LEU A 41 -9.59 7.82 6.60
CA LEU A 41 -9.88 8.71 7.71
C LEU A 41 -10.18 10.12 7.17
N ALA A 42 -11.29 10.71 7.61
CA ALA A 42 -11.60 12.11 7.34
C ALA A 42 -11.44 12.92 8.62
N THR A 43 -10.85 14.10 8.52
CA THR A 43 -10.72 15.05 9.63
C THR A 43 -11.16 16.45 9.23
N GLY A 44 -11.77 17.15 10.17
CA GLY A 44 -12.04 18.59 10.10
C GLY A 44 -11.04 19.33 10.97
N SER A 45 -10.61 20.51 10.53
CA SER A 45 -9.66 21.37 11.24
C SER A 45 -10.24 22.77 11.40
N ALA A 46 -9.56 23.63 12.18
CA ALA A 46 -9.90 25.04 12.32
C ALA A 46 -9.52 25.88 11.08
N ASP A 47 -8.98 25.24 10.05
CA ASP A 47 -8.84 25.81 8.72
C ASP A 47 -10.13 25.58 7.91
N PRO A 48 -10.28 26.23 6.74
CA PRO A 48 -11.44 26.02 5.89
C PRO A 48 -11.38 24.73 5.07
N TYR A 49 -10.57 23.75 5.49
CA TYR A 49 -10.35 22.53 4.74
C TYR A 49 -10.81 21.30 5.52
N ALA A 50 -11.31 20.32 4.80
CA ALA A 50 -11.41 18.96 5.32
C ALA A 50 -10.28 18.12 4.69
N TYR A 51 -9.74 17.18 5.45
CA TYR A 51 -8.61 16.37 5.01
C TYR A 51 -9.04 14.91 4.93
N LEU A 52 -8.55 14.22 3.90
CA LEU A 52 -8.72 12.79 3.71
C LEU A 52 -7.35 12.12 3.78
N TYR A 53 -7.23 11.16 4.67
CA TYR A 53 -6.02 10.39 4.89
C TYR A 53 -6.25 8.92 4.54
N ASN A 54 -5.22 8.30 3.98
CA ASN A 54 -5.08 6.86 3.95
C ASN A 54 -4.25 6.44 5.15
N VAL A 55 -4.83 5.68 6.08
CA VAL A 55 -4.15 5.23 7.28
C VAL A 55 -3.84 3.75 7.13
N GLY A 56 -2.56 3.41 6.98
CA GLY A 56 -2.05 2.04 7.02
C GLY A 56 -1.65 1.62 8.43
N GLU A 57 -0.94 0.49 8.53
CA GLU A 57 -0.46 -0.07 9.81
C GLU A 57 0.56 0.86 10.48
N ASP A 58 1.53 1.36 9.70
CA ASP A 58 2.67 2.14 10.23
C ASP A 58 2.69 3.61 9.77
N SER A 59 1.79 4.02 8.86
CA SER A 59 1.79 5.37 8.28
C SER A 59 0.40 5.93 8.03
N ALA A 60 0.30 7.25 8.04
CA ALA A 60 -0.88 7.98 7.59
C ALA A 60 -0.46 8.95 6.49
N GLU A 61 -0.97 8.73 5.28
CA GLU A 61 -0.68 9.55 4.11
C GLU A 61 -1.84 10.49 3.81
N LEU A 62 -1.54 11.78 3.61
CA LEU A 62 -2.55 12.74 3.17
C LEU A 62 -2.90 12.47 1.71
N MET A 63 -4.12 11.99 1.45
CA MET A 63 -4.60 11.75 0.08
C MET A 63 -5.10 13.02 -0.58
N GLN A 64 -5.95 13.76 0.13
CA GLN A 64 -6.66 14.88 -0.46
C GLN A 64 -7.00 15.94 0.57
N ARG A 65 -6.89 17.20 0.11
CA ARG A 65 -7.47 18.36 0.77
C ARG A 65 -8.76 18.73 0.06
N LEU A 66 -9.85 18.78 0.80
CA LEU A 66 -11.17 19.14 0.31
C LEU A 66 -11.33 20.66 0.43
N GLU A 67 -11.11 21.34 -0.68
CA GLU A 67 -11.16 22.80 -0.77
C GLU A 67 -12.56 23.26 -1.16
N GLY A 68 -13.14 24.16 -0.36
CA GLY A 68 -14.41 24.78 -0.73
C GLY A 68 -15.15 25.47 0.41
N HIS A 69 -14.89 25.12 1.67
CA HIS A 69 -15.40 25.91 2.80
C HIS A 69 -14.65 27.24 2.88
N THR A 70 -15.26 28.24 3.51
CA THR A 70 -14.63 29.55 3.73
C THR A 70 -14.25 29.79 5.18
N ASP A 71 -14.63 28.89 6.09
CA ASP A 71 -14.34 28.95 7.52
C ASP A 71 -14.21 27.54 8.12
N ARG A 72 -13.89 27.45 9.41
CA ARG A 72 -13.62 26.24 10.22
C ARG A 72 -14.57 25.09 9.94
N VAL A 73 -14.04 23.89 9.73
CA VAL A 73 -14.84 22.66 9.60
C VAL A 73 -15.03 22.03 10.98
N TYR A 74 -16.28 21.97 11.46
CA TYR A 74 -16.59 21.44 12.78
C TYR A 74 -16.79 19.93 12.81
N ALA A 75 -17.36 19.37 11.74
CA ALA A 75 -17.56 17.92 11.66
C ALA A 75 -17.47 17.44 10.22
N VAL A 76 -17.06 16.18 10.10
CA VAL A 76 -17.02 15.40 8.87
C VAL A 76 -17.63 14.04 9.15
N ASN A 77 -18.42 13.50 8.22
CA ASN A 77 -19.05 12.20 8.40
C ASN A 77 -19.14 11.45 7.07
N PHE A 78 -18.75 10.18 7.07
CA PHE A 78 -18.86 9.30 5.92
C PHE A 78 -20.28 8.74 5.82
N HIS A 79 -20.77 8.59 4.60
CA HIS A 79 -21.96 7.80 4.36
C HIS A 79 -21.66 6.31 4.66
N PRO A 80 -22.58 5.57 5.30
CA PRO A 80 -22.32 4.19 5.71
C PRO A 80 -22.15 3.20 4.54
N THR A 81 -22.67 3.53 3.35
CA THR A 81 -22.70 2.59 2.20
C THR A 81 -22.19 3.18 0.89
N GLU A 82 -22.13 4.51 0.77
CA GLU A 82 -21.78 5.16 -0.49
C GLU A 82 -20.47 5.93 -0.29
N PRO A 83 -19.65 6.12 -1.34
CA PRO A 83 -18.40 6.86 -1.24
C PRO A 83 -18.66 8.37 -1.17
N ILE A 84 -19.42 8.80 -0.17
CA ILE A 84 -19.84 10.17 0.04
C ILE A 84 -19.37 10.60 1.43
N LEU A 85 -18.87 11.83 1.52
CA LEU A 85 -18.51 12.49 2.76
C LEU A 85 -19.32 13.78 2.89
N ALA A 86 -19.91 14.03 4.06
CA ALA A 86 -20.52 15.31 4.39
C ALA A 86 -19.61 16.08 5.35
N SER A 87 -19.46 17.39 5.14
CA SER A 87 -18.76 18.30 6.05
C SER A 87 -19.62 19.50 6.41
N CYS A 88 -19.57 19.94 7.65
CA CYS A 88 -20.23 21.17 8.12
C CYS A 88 -19.22 22.18 8.67
N SER A 89 -19.44 23.45 8.38
CA SER A 89 -18.50 24.54 8.69
C SER A 89 -19.19 25.72 9.37
N ALA A 90 -18.37 26.57 10.00
CA ALA A 90 -18.74 27.89 10.51
C ALA A 90 -19.22 28.86 9.41
N ASP A 91 -18.96 28.56 8.13
CA ASP A 91 -19.41 29.35 6.99
C ASP A 91 -20.93 29.25 6.70
N PHE A 92 -21.68 28.61 7.59
CA PHE A 92 -23.11 28.32 7.48
C PHE A 92 -23.47 27.40 6.30
N THR A 93 -22.51 26.68 5.74
CA THR A 93 -22.73 25.72 4.65
C THR A 93 -22.40 24.30 5.07
N VAL A 94 -23.08 23.36 4.39
CA VAL A 94 -22.75 21.94 4.42
C VAL A 94 -22.34 21.55 3.00
N LYS A 95 -21.20 20.88 2.87
CA LYS A 95 -20.70 20.39 1.58
C LYS A 95 -20.72 18.89 1.55
N VAL A 96 -21.11 18.36 0.40
CA VAL A 96 -21.15 16.93 0.12
C VAL A 96 -20.09 16.63 -0.92
N TRP A 97 -19.17 15.76 -0.56
CA TRP A 97 -18.06 15.32 -1.37
C TRP A 97 -18.35 13.90 -1.84
N GLY A 98 -18.13 13.64 -3.12
CA GLY A 98 -18.26 12.31 -3.67
C GLY A 98 -17.36 12.18 -4.89
N PRO A 99 -17.18 10.96 -5.41
CA PRO A 99 -16.45 10.77 -6.65
C PRO A 99 -17.15 11.59 -7.73
N SER A 100 -16.35 12.36 -8.48
CA SER A 100 -16.81 13.02 -9.70
C SER A 100 -17.27 11.93 -10.66
N LEU A 101 -18.55 11.56 -10.58
CA LEU A 101 -19.15 10.67 -11.55
C LEU A 101 -19.05 11.43 -12.86
N ASN A 102 -18.12 11.01 -13.70
CA ASN A 102 -18.03 11.43 -15.09
C ASN A 102 -19.32 10.92 -15.73
N ARG A 103 -20.43 11.64 -15.50
CA ARG A 103 -21.73 11.38 -16.12
C ARG A 103 -21.44 11.54 -17.58
N GLY A 104 -21.20 10.41 -18.24
CA GLY A 104 -20.87 10.36 -19.66
C GLY A 104 -21.82 11.30 -20.35
N LYS A 105 -21.28 12.33 -21.01
CA LYS A 105 -22.01 13.07 -22.02
C LYS A 105 -22.64 11.98 -22.89
N LYS A 106 -23.95 11.75 -22.77
CA LYS A 106 -24.66 10.90 -23.70
C LYS A 106 -24.39 11.56 -25.05
N LYS A 107 -23.55 10.95 -25.87
CA LYS A 107 -23.47 11.29 -27.28
C LYS A 107 -24.84 10.95 -27.83
N THR A 108 -25.71 11.96 -27.92
CA THR A 108 -26.90 11.89 -28.73
C THR A 108 -26.43 11.68 -30.16
N ILE A 109 -26.54 10.44 -30.64
CA ILE A 109 -26.47 10.13 -32.05
C ILE A 109 -27.81 10.52 -32.65
N ASN A 110 -27.79 11.57 -33.47
CA ASN A 110 -28.85 11.90 -34.43
C ASN A 110 -28.42 11.39 -35.80
#